data_AF-A0A7W0UNC6-F1
#
_entry.id   AF-A0A7W0UNC6-F1
#
_cell.length_a   1.000
_cell.length_b   1.000
_cell.length_c   1.000
_cell.angle_alpha   90.00
_cell.angle_beta   90.00
_cell.angle_gamma   90.00
#
_symmetry.space_group_name_H-M   'P 1'
#
loop_
_entity.id
_entity.type
_entity.pdbx_description
1 polymer ?
#
loop_
_entity_poly.entity_id
_entity_poly.type
_entity_poly.pdbx_seq_one_letter_code
_entity_poly.pdbx_strand_id
1 'polypeptide(L)'
;MDWEERAARAIERHDDGAARLPESPDERQRQLTRMGNAAWAAGLSLLMAGRDEEARGWLVRAAERYRESWPDSPLGSWGRPIGAMKARLIAGDLDGAREDARWALEAGAAAADSPIGRYAAALAHLVLGEDAVAGALAATVQGRDDFPQSVANTIGAISARDAKGYEEAIEELLADFETRGEFLEDIAVADTVLALQGLAGERELATELISATLPAG
;
A
#
# COMPACT_ATOMS: atom_id res chain seq x y z
N MET A 1 21.11 -0.55 11.79
CA MET A 1 19.91 -0.07 12.49
C MET A 1 18.91 -1.21 12.47
N ASP A 2 18.58 -1.73 13.63
CA ASP A 2 17.56 -2.76 13.75
C ASP A 2 16.15 -2.17 13.51
N TRP A 3 15.13 -3.03 13.53
CA TRP A 3 13.75 -2.62 13.27
C TRP A 3 13.17 -1.71 14.36
N GLU A 4 13.60 -1.85 15.61
CA GLU A 4 13.11 -1.02 16.72
C GLU A 4 13.66 0.41 16.63
N GLU A 5 14.95 0.56 16.33
CA GLU A 5 15.59 1.85 16.09
C GLU A 5 14.96 2.58 14.89
N ARG A 6 14.65 1.84 13.81
CA ARG A 6 13.93 2.38 12.64
C ARG A 6 12.54 2.87 13.01
N ALA A 7 11.79 2.09 13.79
CA ALA A 7 10.47 2.48 14.27
C ALA A 7 10.54 3.75 15.13
N ALA A 8 11.43 3.80 16.13
CA ALA A 8 11.59 4.95 17.01
C ALA A 8 11.89 6.24 16.25
N ARG A 9 12.80 6.19 15.27
CA ARG A 9 13.14 7.33 14.42
C ARG A 9 11.97 7.77 13.53
N ALA A 10 11.21 6.83 13.01
CA ALA A 10 10.04 7.14 12.18
C ALA A 10 8.92 7.80 13.01
N ILE A 11 8.69 7.32 14.23
CA ILE A 11 7.76 7.90 15.21
C ILE A 11 8.16 9.34 15.54
N GLU A 12 9.44 9.57 15.89
CA GLU A 12 9.95 10.90 16.21
C GLU A 12 9.70 11.89 15.06
N ARG A 13 9.98 11.49 13.82
CA ARG A 13 9.73 12.34 12.64
C ARG A 13 8.25 12.63 12.41
N HIS A 14 7.38 11.65 12.66
CA HIS A 14 5.94 11.87 12.58
C HIS A 14 5.51 12.93 13.61
N ASP A 15 5.95 12.79 14.86
CA ASP A 15 5.52 13.64 15.97
C ASP A 15 6.08 15.07 15.85
N ASP A 16 7.34 15.20 15.45
CA ASP A 16 7.95 16.49 15.10
C ASP A 16 7.21 17.17 13.93
N GLY A 17 6.78 16.37 12.94
CA GLY A 17 5.94 16.86 11.84
C GLY A 17 4.57 17.36 12.30
N ALA A 18 3.94 16.66 13.25
CA ALA A 18 2.65 17.05 13.82
C ALA A 18 2.75 18.36 14.62
N ALA A 19 3.84 18.56 15.35
CA ALA A 19 4.07 19.77 16.13
C ALA A 19 4.29 21.04 15.27
N ARG A 20 4.57 20.86 13.97
CA ARG A 20 4.94 21.95 13.04
C ARG A 20 4.08 21.96 11.78
N LEU A 21 2.78 21.67 11.91
CA LEU A 21 1.86 21.69 10.78
C LEU A 21 1.67 23.12 10.22
N PRO A 22 2.02 23.36 8.95
CA PRO A 22 1.83 24.67 8.31
C PRO A 22 0.34 25.01 8.11
N GLU A 23 0.03 26.30 8.06
CA GLU A 23 -1.30 26.79 7.70
C GLU A 23 -1.52 26.86 6.18
N SER A 24 -0.44 27.12 5.42
CA SER A 24 -0.50 27.18 3.95
C SER A 24 -0.95 25.82 3.39
N PRO A 25 -2.04 25.75 2.60
CA PRO A 25 -2.60 24.47 2.14
C PRO A 25 -1.59 23.56 1.43
N ASP A 26 -0.78 24.15 0.56
CA ASP A 26 0.23 23.41 -0.21
C ASP A 26 1.41 22.92 0.65
N GLU A 27 1.81 23.69 1.66
CA GLU A 27 2.83 23.24 2.62
C GLU A 27 2.27 22.19 3.57
N ARG A 28 1.00 22.35 3.98
CA ARG A 28 0.28 21.46 4.86
C ARG A 28 0.11 20.08 4.23
N GLN A 29 -0.35 19.98 2.98
CA GLN A 29 -0.48 18.68 2.32
C GLN A 29 0.86 17.96 2.16
N ARG A 30 1.95 18.69 1.88
CA ARG A 30 3.30 18.10 1.83
C ARG A 30 3.72 17.57 3.20
N GLN A 31 3.48 18.35 4.25
CA GLN A 31 3.83 17.94 5.61
C GLN A 31 3.02 16.70 6.04
N LEU A 32 1.71 16.68 5.75
CA LEU A 32 0.86 15.52 6.00
C LEU A 32 1.31 14.29 5.23
N THR A 33 1.74 14.45 3.97
CA THR A 33 2.29 13.35 3.17
C THR A 33 3.56 12.78 3.81
N ARG A 34 4.48 13.64 4.27
CA ARG A 34 5.69 13.22 5.00
C ARG A 34 5.35 12.51 6.31
N MET A 35 4.34 13.01 7.04
CA MET A 35 3.86 12.36 8.25
C MET A 35 3.24 10.99 7.94
N GLY A 36 2.48 10.86 6.86
CA GLY A 36 1.95 9.58 6.38
C GLY A 36 3.07 8.58 6.10
N ASN A 37 4.11 9.00 5.39
CA ASN A 37 5.29 8.16 5.13
C ASN A 37 6.05 7.79 6.42
N ALA A 38 6.17 8.71 7.37
CA ALA A 38 6.81 8.43 8.66
C ALA A 38 5.98 7.42 9.49
N ALA A 39 4.66 7.58 9.55
CA ALA A 39 3.77 6.63 10.22
C ALA A 39 3.78 5.25 9.53
N TRP A 40 3.83 5.24 8.20
CA TRP A 40 4.00 4.03 7.39
C TRP A 40 5.29 3.29 7.73
N ALA A 41 6.41 4.02 7.77
CA ALA A 41 7.71 3.46 8.11
C ALA A 41 7.75 2.92 9.56
N ALA A 42 7.12 3.62 10.50
CA ALA A 42 6.97 3.15 11.88
C ALA A 42 6.17 1.84 11.94
N GLY A 43 5.02 1.79 11.27
CA GLY A 43 4.15 0.63 11.22
C GLY A 43 4.83 -0.60 10.65
N LEU A 44 5.47 -0.47 9.48
CA LEU A 44 6.21 -1.58 8.86
C LEU A 44 7.41 -2.03 9.71
N SER A 45 8.14 -1.10 10.32
CA SER A 45 9.29 -1.46 11.17
C SER A 45 8.84 -2.22 12.42
N LEU A 46 7.74 -1.81 13.05
CA LEU A 46 7.15 -2.51 14.19
C LEU A 46 6.63 -3.91 13.79
N LEU A 47 6.04 -4.04 12.61
CA LEU A 47 5.60 -5.32 12.08
C LEU A 47 6.79 -6.28 11.90
N MET A 48 7.88 -5.80 11.31
CA MET A 48 9.12 -6.58 11.15
C MET A 48 9.78 -6.94 12.49
N ALA A 49 9.51 -6.19 13.56
CA ALA A 49 9.94 -6.48 14.92
C ALA A 49 8.99 -7.42 15.68
N GLY A 50 7.90 -7.91 15.06
CA GLY A 50 6.89 -8.75 15.69
C GLY A 50 5.98 -8.02 16.68
N ARG A 51 5.81 -6.70 16.53
CA ARG A 51 4.98 -5.84 17.40
C ARG A 51 3.67 -5.49 16.72
N ASP A 52 2.88 -6.51 16.41
CA ASP A 52 1.72 -6.43 15.52
C ASP A 52 0.67 -5.39 15.92
N GLU A 53 0.32 -5.31 17.20
CA GLU A 53 -0.73 -4.37 17.66
C GLU A 53 -0.28 -2.91 17.54
N GLU A 54 1.00 -2.64 17.82
CA GLU A 54 1.55 -1.30 17.66
C GLU A 54 1.73 -0.95 16.17
N ALA A 55 2.16 -1.93 15.37
CA ALA A 55 2.24 -1.80 13.92
C ALA A 55 0.88 -1.43 13.32
N ARG A 56 -0.19 -2.14 13.70
CA ARG A 56 -1.58 -1.86 13.30
C ARG A 56 -1.94 -0.41 13.60
N GLY A 57 -1.68 0.07 14.82
CA GLY A 57 -1.98 1.45 15.21
C GLY A 57 -1.25 2.50 14.36
N TRP A 58 0.00 2.24 13.96
CA TRP A 58 0.77 3.17 13.12
C TRP A 58 0.39 3.13 11.65
N LEU A 59 0.07 1.95 11.12
CA LEU A 59 -0.43 1.79 9.75
C LEU A 59 -1.79 2.48 9.56
N VAL A 60 -2.69 2.36 10.54
CA VAL A 60 -3.96 3.09 10.56
C VAL A 60 -3.74 4.61 10.50
N ARG A 61 -2.81 5.14 11.32
CA ARG A 61 -2.42 6.56 11.29
C ARG A 61 -1.84 6.97 9.93
N ALA A 62 -1.05 6.11 9.28
CA ALA A 62 -0.52 6.40 7.95
C ALA A 62 -1.65 6.62 6.93
N ALA A 63 -2.66 5.75 6.92
CA ALA A 63 -3.83 5.89 6.06
C ALA A 63 -4.58 7.21 6.31
N GLU A 64 -4.81 7.56 7.57
CA GLU A 64 -5.45 8.83 7.95
C GLU A 64 -4.69 10.05 7.43
N ARG A 65 -3.35 10.07 7.57
CA ARG A 65 -2.51 11.16 7.06
C ARG A 65 -2.51 11.25 5.55
N TYR A 66 -2.51 10.11 4.84
CA TYR A 66 -2.63 10.12 3.39
C TYR A 66 -3.96 10.73 2.94
N ARG A 67 -5.06 10.36 3.59
CA ARG A 67 -6.39 10.92 3.31
C ARG A 67 -6.47 12.41 3.62
N GLU A 68 -5.97 12.83 4.78
CA GLU A 68 -5.94 14.24 5.19
C GLU A 68 -5.10 15.10 4.24
N SER A 69 -4.06 14.52 3.63
CA SER A 69 -3.19 15.23 2.68
C SER A 69 -3.80 15.41 1.28
N TRP A 70 -4.97 14.82 1.01
CA TRP A 70 -5.57 14.80 -0.34
C TRP A 70 -6.17 16.13 -0.82
N PRO A 71 -6.97 16.88 -0.04
CA PRO A 71 -7.77 17.99 -0.56
C PRO A 71 -6.98 19.05 -1.34
N ASP A 72 -5.75 19.31 -0.90
CA ASP A 72 -4.86 20.32 -1.50
C ASP A 72 -3.74 19.68 -2.36
N SER A 73 -3.82 18.38 -2.61
CA SER A 73 -2.80 17.66 -3.39
C SER A 73 -2.95 17.92 -4.89
N PRO A 74 -1.84 17.88 -5.67
CA PRO A 74 -1.91 17.96 -7.12
C PRO A 74 -2.77 16.85 -7.72
N LEU A 75 -3.41 17.13 -8.86
CA LEU A 75 -4.14 16.12 -9.63
C LEU A 75 -3.24 14.92 -9.95
N GLY A 76 -3.80 13.72 -9.84
CA GLY A 76 -3.06 12.48 -10.10
C GLY A 76 -2.19 12.00 -8.93
N SER A 77 -2.36 12.55 -7.72
CA SER A 77 -1.67 12.14 -6.48
C SER A 77 -2.09 10.75 -5.93
N TRP A 78 -2.29 9.78 -6.82
CA TRP A 78 -2.87 8.46 -6.55
C TRP A 78 -2.09 7.60 -5.54
N GLY A 79 -0.82 7.93 -5.29
CA GLY A 79 -0.04 7.29 -4.22
C GLY A 79 -0.67 7.41 -2.83
N ARG A 80 -1.47 8.46 -2.57
CA ARG A 80 -2.18 8.65 -1.30
C ARG A 80 -3.27 7.59 -1.07
N PRO A 81 -4.30 7.46 -1.93
CA PRO A 81 -5.31 6.41 -1.76
C PRO A 81 -4.72 4.99 -1.85
N ILE A 82 -3.70 4.77 -2.69
CA ILE A 82 -2.99 3.47 -2.72
C ILE A 82 -2.33 3.19 -1.37
N GLY A 83 -1.57 4.14 -0.83
CA GLY A 83 -0.89 4.00 0.47
C GLY A 83 -1.87 3.77 1.61
N ALA A 84 -3.00 4.48 1.61
CA ALA A 84 -4.06 4.30 2.62
C ALA A 84 -4.66 2.89 2.60
N MET A 85 -5.09 2.41 1.43
CA MET A 85 -5.63 1.05 1.29
C MET A 85 -4.60 -0.01 1.70
N LYS A 86 -3.35 0.11 1.24
CA LYS A 86 -2.30 -0.84 1.62
C LYS A 86 -2.06 -0.84 3.13
N ALA A 87 -2.04 0.33 3.77
CA ALA A 87 -1.76 0.42 5.20
C ALA A 87 -2.86 -0.28 6.00
N ARG A 88 -4.12 -0.05 5.62
CA ARG A 88 -5.28 -0.69 6.24
C ARG A 88 -5.29 -2.21 6.02
N LEU A 89 -4.96 -2.68 4.81
CA LEU A 89 -4.84 -4.11 4.52
C LEU A 89 -3.76 -4.79 5.35
N ILE A 90 -2.56 -4.21 5.42
CA ILE A 90 -1.45 -4.73 6.22
C ILE A 90 -1.79 -4.69 7.71
N ALA A 91 -2.52 -3.65 8.15
CA ALA A 91 -3.01 -3.55 9.51
C ALA A 91 -4.13 -4.56 9.84
N GLY A 92 -4.65 -5.32 8.86
CA GLY A 92 -5.81 -6.19 9.05
C GLY A 92 -7.09 -5.43 9.37
N ASP A 93 -7.26 -4.22 8.82
CA ASP A 93 -8.44 -3.37 8.93
C ASP A 93 -9.16 -3.29 7.57
N LEU A 94 -9.89 -4.35 7.24
CA LEU A 94 -10.56 -4.48 5.95
C LEU A 94 -11.68 -3.44 5.76
N ASP A 95 -12.40 -3.08 6.82
CA ASP A 95 -13.47 -2.10 6.74
C ASP A 95 -12.92 -0.69 6.46
N GLY A 96 -11.84 -0.29 7.13
CA GLY A 96 -11.12 0.94 6.81
C GLY A 96 -10.55 0.92 5.39
N ALA A 97 -10.01 -0.21 4.93
CA ALA A 97 -9.54 -0.36 3.55
C ALA A 97 -10.68 -0.15 2.53
N ARG A 98 -11.88 -0.66 2.80
CA ARG A 98 -13.06 -0.47 1.94
C ARG A 98 -13.53 0.99 1.91
N GLU A 99 -13.41 1.72 3.02
CA GLU A 99 -13.66 3.16 3.04
C GLU A 99 -12.65 3.95 2.21
N ASP A 100 -11.37 3.59 2.27
CA ASP A 100 -10.33 4.20 1.44
C ASP A 100 -10.48 3.84 -0.04
N ALA A 101 -10.94 2.61 -0.35
CA ALA A 101 -11.26 2.18 -1.71
C ALA A 101 -12.41 2.99 -2.32
N ARG A 102 -13.52 3.20 -1.59
CA ARG A 102 -14.62 4.06 -2.06
C ARG A 102 -14.14 5.48 -2.32
N TRP A 103 -13.32 6.02 -1.43
CA TRP A 103 -12.72 7.34 -1.63
C TRP A 103 -11.84 7.40 -2.89
N ALA A 104 -11.01 6.39 -3.15
CA ALA A 104 -10.21 6.33 -4.38
C ALA A 104 -11.09 6.39 -5.65
N LEU A 105 -12.22 5.68 -5.65
CA LEU A 105 -13.17 5.67 -6.76
C LEU A 105 -13.93 7.00 -6.90
N GLU A 106 -14.40 7.58 -5.79
CA GLU A 106 -15.02 8.91 -5.75
C GLU A 106 -14.07 10.01 -6.23
N ALA A 107 -12.78 9.89 -5.92
CA ALA A 107 -11.73 10.77 -6.40
C ALA A 107 -11.45 10.64 -7.91
N GLY A 108 -12.03 9.64 -8.57
CA GLY A 108 -11.96 9.47 -10.02
C GLY A 108 -10.92 8.46 -10.51
N ALA A 109 -10.39 7.58 -9.65
CA ALA A 109 -9.37 6.61 -10.05
C ALA A 109 -9.80 5.74 -11.25
N ALA A 110 -11.08 5.33 -11.32
CA ALA A 110 -11.61 4.50 -12.40
C ALA A 110 -11.56 5.19 -13.79
N ALA A 111 -11.57 6.52 -13.82
CA ALA A 111 -11.49 7.32 -15.03
C ALA A 111 -10.07 7.80 -15.35
N ALA A 112 -9.07 7.46 -14.52
CA ALA A 112 -7.70 7.90 -14.72
C ALA A 112 -7.03 7.16 -15.89
N ASP A 113 -6.37 7.91 -16.77
CA ASP A 113 -5.63 7.33 -17.90
C ASP A 113 -4.21 6.87 -17.52
N SER A 114 -3.65 7.42 -16.45
CA SER A 114 -2.31 7.07 -15.97
C SER A 114 -2.27 5.63 -15.42
N PRO A 115 -1.17 4.87 -15.62
CA PRO A 115 -1.04 3.50 -15.07
C PRO A 115 -1.23 3.43 -13.55
N ILE A 116 -0.69 4.40 -12.82
CA ILE A 116 -0.82 4.46 -11.36
C ILE A 116 -2.28 4.72 -10.93
N GLY A 117 -3.04 5.50 -11.71
CA GLY A 117 -4.48 5.70 -11.47
C GLY A 117 -5.31 4.44 -11.78
N ARG A 118 -4.98 3.73 -12.87
CA ARG A 118 -5.58 2.42 -13.19
C ARG A 118 -5.30 1.39 -12.10
N TYR A 119 -4.08 1.38 -11.56
CA TYR A 119 -3.72 0.54 -10.41
C TYR A 119 -4.50 0.93 -9.14
N ALA A 120 -4.63 2.23 -8.83
CA ALA A 120 -5.44 2.69 -7.71
C ALA A 120 -6.90 2.19 -7.83
N ALA A 121 -7.48 2.26 -9.03
CA ALA A 121 -8.83 1.74 -9.29
C ALA A 121 -8.91 0.23 -9.16
N ALA A 122 -7.95 -0.51 -9.75
CA ALA A 122 -7.92 -1.97 -9.69
C ALA A 122 -7.83 -2.46 -8.24
N LEU A 123 -6.93 -1.86 -7.44
CA LEU A 123 -6.79 -2.17 -6.02
C LEU A 123 -8.07 -1.83 -5.25
N ALA A 124 -8.70 -0.67 -5.51
CA ALA A 124 -9.94 -0.29 -4.85
C ALA A 124 -11.08 -1.28 -5.13
N HIS A 125 -11.30 -1.65 -6.40
CA HIS A 125 -12.29 -2.66 -6.76
C HIS A 125 -11.98 -4.02 -6.12
N LEU A 126 -10.71 -4.41 -6.04
CA LEU A 126 -10.31 -5.67 -5.40
C LEU A 126 -10.59 -5.66 -3.90
N VAL A 127 -10.33 -4.55 -3.21
CA VAL A 127 -10.67 -4.37 -1.78
C VAL A 127 -12.17 -4.44 -1.54
N LEU A 128 -12.98 -3.93 -2.47
CA LEU A 128 -14.44 -3.99 -2.40
C LEU A 128 -15.03 -5.35 -2.77
N GLY A 129 -14.22 -6.30 -3.24
CA GLY A 129 -14.66 -7.63 -3.68
C GLY A 129 -15.20 -7.66 -5.11
N GLU A 130 -14.96 -6.61 -5.90
CA GLU A 130 -15.44 -6.47 -7.27
C GLU A 130 -14.42 -7.06 -8.27
N ASP A 131 -14.13 -8.36 -8.09
CA ASP A 131 -13.05 -9.10 -8.73
C ASP A 131 -13.02 -8.92 -10.26
N ALA A 132 -14.17 -9.04 -10.93
CA ALA A 132 -14.23 -8.92 -12.39
C ALA A 132 -13.80 -7.53 -12.89
N VAL A 133 -14.15 -6.47 -12.16
CA VAL A 133 -13.77 -5.10 -12.52
C VAL A 133 -12.30 -4.85 -12.24
N ALA A 134 -11.80 -5.34 -11.10
CA ALA A 134 -10.38 -5.27 -10.75
C ALA A 134 -9.50 -5.96 -11.81
N GLY A 135 -9.88 -7.17 -12.25
CA GLY A 135 -9.18 -7.92 -13.28
C GLY A 135 -9.16 -7.22 -14.63
N ALA A 136 -10.29 -6.65 -15.06
CA ALA A 136 -10.36 -5.88 -16.29
C ALA A 136 -9.46 -4.64 -16.26
N LEU A 137 -9.38 -3.95 -15.12
CA LEU A 137 -8.48 -2.80 -14.95
C LEU A 137 -7.01 -3.21 -14.92
N ALA A 138 -6.66 -4.30 -14.23
CA ALA A 138 -5.30 -4.83 -14.22
C ALA A 138 -4.81 -5.19 -15.63
N ALA A 139 -5.67 -5.78 -16.46
CA ALA A 139 -5.35 -6.07 -17.85
C ALA A 139 -5.01 -4.83 -18.68
N THR A 140 -5.52 -3.64 -18.32
CA THR A 140 -5.18 -2.38 -19.04
C THR A 140 -3.76 -1.89 -18.77
N VAL A 141 -3.13 -2.33 -17.68
CA VAL A 141 -1.74 -1.97 -17.34
C VAL A 141 -0.74 -3.09 -17.58
N GLN A 142 -1.23 -4.30 -17.88
CA GLN A 142 -0.40 -5.43 -18.27
C GLN A 142 0.30 -5.17 -19.62
N GLY A 143 1.57 -5.57 -19.73
CA GLY A 143 2.42 -5.36 -20.90
C GLY A 143 2.93 -3.92 -21.11
N ARG A 144 2.61 -2.99 -20.22
CA ARG A 144 3.15 -1.62 -20.28
C ARG A 144 4.54 -1.53 -19.64
N ASP A 145 5.47 -0.88 -20.33
CA ASP A 145 6.84 -0.67 -19.81
C ASP A 145 6.90 0.31 -18.62
N ASP A 146 5.86 1.13 -18.43
CA ASP A 146 5.78 2.14 -17.37
C ASP A 146 5.01 1.66 -16.11
N PHE A 147 4.78 0.36 -15.98
CA PHE A 147 4.12 -0.25 -14.83
C PHE A 147 4.75 -1.61 -14.43
N PRO A 148 4.90 -1.91 -13.12
CA PRO A 148 5.44 -3.21 -12.68
C PRO A 148 4.53 -4.37 -13.08
N GLN A 149 5.04 -5.26 -13.94
CA GLN A 149 4.26 -6.38 -14.48
C GLN A 149 3.84 -7.39 -13.41
N SER A 150 4.74 -7.70 -12.48
CA SER A 150 4.46 -8.59 -11.34
C SER A 150 3.27 -8.11 -10.49
N VAL A 151 3.08 -6.80 -10.32
CA VAL A 151 1.91 -6.23 -9.63
C VAL A 151 0.61 -6.42 -10.45
N ALA A 152 0.65 -6.13 -11.75
CA ALA A 152 -0.51 -6.31 -12.63
C ALA A 152 -0.95 -7.79 -12.69
N ASN A 153 0.02 -8.68 -12.86
CA ASN A 153 -0.18 -10.14 -12.90
C ASN A 153 -0.78 -10.64 -11.58
N THR A 154 -0.27 -10.19 -10.43
CA THR A 154 -0.78 -10.59 -9.12
C THR A 154 -2.25 -10.16 -8.94
N ILE A 155 -2.60 -8.91 -9.27
CA ILE A 155 -4.00 -8.46 -9.19
C ILE A 155 -4.88 -9.27 -10.14
N GLY A 156 -4.42 -9.50 -11.37
CA GLY A 156 -5.13 -10.30 -12.37
C GLY A 156 -5.42 -11.72 -11.87
N ALA A 157 -4.42 -12.38 -11.29
CA ALA A 157 -4.55 -13.73 -10.76
C ALA A 157 -5.51 -13.80 -9.55
N ILE A 158 -5.40 -12.85 -8.60
CA ILE A 158 -6.34 -12.77 -7.47
C ILE A 158 -7.78 -12.55 -7.98
N SER A 159 -7.95 -11.65 -8.94
CA SER A 159 -9.26 -11.32 -9.55
C SER A 159 -9.87 -12.52 -10.28
N ALA A 160 -9.04 -13.34 -10.94
CA ALA A 160 -9.47 -14.54 -11.63
C ALA A 160 -9.64 -15.76 -10.71
N ARG A 161 -9.22 -15.64 -9.43
CA ARG A 161 -9.08 -16.77 -8.48
C ARG A 161 -8.20 -17.89 -9.03
N ASP A 162 -7.17 -17.52 -9.76
CA ASP A 162 -6.17 -18.44 -10.30
C ASP A 162 -5.08 -18.67 -9.25
N ALA A 163 -5.22 -19.74 -8.47
CA ALA A 163 -4.28 -20.06 -7.40
C ALA A 163 -2.84 -20.23 -7.91
N LYS A 164 -2.66 -20.90 -9.05
CA LYS A 164 -1.34 -21.13 -9.62
C LYS A 164 -0.75 -19.84 -10.19
N GLY A 165 -1.54 -19.09 -10.95
CA GLY A 165 -1.11 -17.80 -11.46
C GLY A 165 -0.79 -16.79 -10.35
N TYR A 166 -1.49 -16.89 -9.21
CA TYR A 166 -1.23 -16.05 -8.05
C TYR A 166 0.11 -16.39 -7.40
N GLU A 167 0.37 -17.67 -7.14
CA GLU A 167 1.63 -18.14 -6.57
C GLU A 167 2.84 -17.70 -7.42
N GLU A 168 2.78 -17.95 -8.73
CA GLU A 168 3.85 -17.53 -9.66
C GLU A 168 4.05 -16.01 -9.65
N ALA A 169 2.96 -15.22 -9.69
CA ALA A 169 3.05 -13.76 -9.76
C ALA A 169 3.48 -13.11 -8.44
N ILE A 170 3.06 -13.63 -7.29
CA ILE A 170 3.41 -13.08 -5.98
C ILE A 170 4.88 -13.38 -5.63
N GLU A 171 5.40 -14.54 -6.04
CA GLU A 171 6.82 -14.89 -5.91
C GLU A 171 7.70 -14.00 -6.79
N GLU A 172 7.29 -13.75 -8.05
CA GLU A 172 7.97 -12.81 -8.93
C GLU A 172 7.99 -11.39 -8.33
N LEU A 173 6.84 -10.93 -7.81
CA LEU A 173 6.76 -9.64 -7.14
C LEU A 173 7.67 -9.57 -5.90
N LEU A 174 7.75 -10.64 -5.12
CA LEU A 174 8.65 -10.70 -3.96
C LEU A 174 10.12 -10.64 -4.38
N ALA A 175 10.52 -11.41 -5.40
CA ALA A 175 11.88 -11.38 -5.94
C ALA A 175 12.26 -9.99 -6.48
N ASP A 176 11.31 -9.27 -7.10
CA ASP A 176 11.50 -7.88 -7.50
C ASP A 176 11.77 -6.96 -6.30
N PHE A 177 11.15 -7.20 -5.15
CA PHE A 177 11.42 -6.43 -3.93
C PHE A 177 12.79 -6.77 -3.32
N GLU A 178 13.20 -8.03 -3.33
CA GLU A 178 14.48 -8.48 -2.77
C GLU A 178 15.71 -7.93 -3.52
N THR A 179 15.54 -7.59 -4.79
CA THR A 179 16.62 -7.07 -5.64
C THR A 179 16.65 -5.53 -5.71
N ARG A 180 15.68 -4.82 -5.11
CA ARG A 180 15.63 -3.36 -5.12
C ARG A 180 16.70 -2.72 -4.24
N GLY A 181 17.29 -1.64 -4.75
CA GLY A 181 18.23 -0.81 -4.00
C GLY A 181 17.58 0.39 -3.30
N GLU A 182 16.36 0.77 -3.68
CA GLU A 182 15.66 1.96 -3.17
C GLU A 182 14.26 1.61 -2.69
N PHE A 183 13.89 2.15 -1.53
CA PHE A 183 12.59 1.93 -0.89
C PHE A 183 12.05 3.25 -0.34
N LEU A 184 10.72 3.34 -0.24
CA LEU A 184 10.08 4.44 0.46
C LEU A 184 10.56 4.46 1.92
N GLU A 185 11.08 5.62 2.36
CA GLU A 185 11.60 5.82 3.73
C GLU A 185 12.74 4.87 4.12
N ASP A 186 13.47 4.34 3.13
CA ASP A 186 14.54 3.34 3.31
C ASP A 186 14.07 2.08 4.06
N ILE A 187 12.77 1.75 4.01
CA ILE A 187 12.18 0.57 4.65
C ILE A 187 12.11 -0.58 3.64
N ALA A 188 13.04 -1.52 3.75
CA ALA A 188 13.17 -2.68 2.88
C ALA A 188 12.14 -3.78 3.20
N VAL A 189 10.86 -3.44 3.05
CA VAL A 189 9.72 -4.33 3.28
C VAL A 189 8.90 -4.46 1.99
N ALA A 190 8.53 -5.68 1.63
CA ALA A 190 7.73 -5.99 0.46
C ALA A 190 6.24 -5.69 0.71
N ASP A 191 5.93 -4.42 0.94
CA ASP A 191 4.63 -3.95 1.39
C ASP A 191 3.46 -4.26 0.44
N THR A 192 3.71 -4.27 -0.87
CA THR A 192 2.71 -4.62 -1.88
C THR A 192 2.42 -6.11 -1.81
N VAL A 193 3.42 -6.94 -1.53
CA VAL A 193 3.24 -8.38 -1.30
C VAL A 193 2.34 -8.59 -0.09
N LEU A 194 2.62 -7.92 1.04
CA LEU A 194 1.80 -8.02 2.26
C LEU A 194 0.33 -7.62 2.03
N ALA A 195 0.10 -6.48 1.38
CA ALA A 195 -1.25 -6.01 1.10
C ALA A 195 -2.03 -6.97 0.17
N LEU A 196 -1.36 -7.51 -0.86
CA LEU A 196 -1.97 -8.45 -1.81
C LEU A 196 -2.15 -9.85 -1.21
N GLN A 197 -1.28 -10.30 -0.30
CA GLN A 197 -1.49 -11.52 0.48
C GLN A 197 -2.76 -11.43 1.34
N GLY A 198 -3.01 -10.28 1.98
CA GLY A 198 -4.27 -10.05 2.72
C GLY A 198 -5.50 -10.25 1.82
N LEU A 199 -5.49 -9.68 0.62
CA LEU A 199 -6.60 -9.82 -0.34
C LEU A 199 -6.72 -11.22 -0.94
N ALA A 200 -5.60 -11.93 -1.13
CA ALA A 200 -5.57 -13.32 -1.56
C ALA A 200 -6.14 -14.24 -0.47
N GLY A 201 -5.86 -13.96 0.81
CA GLY A 201 -6.40 -14.69 1.97
C GLY A 201 -7.93 -14.66 2.02
N GLU A 202 -8.54 -13.49 1.79
CA GLU A 202 -10.00 -13.33 1.69
C GLU A 202 -10.64 -14.18 0.57
N ARG A 203 -9.82 -14.68 -0.37
CA ARG A 203 -10.25 -15.50 -1.51
C ARG A 203 -9.72 -16.94 -1.45
N GLU A 204 -9.14 -17.34 -0.32
CA GLU A 204 -8.57 -18.68 -0.11
C GLU A 204 -7.42 -19.01 -1.09
N LEU A 205 -6.67 -17.99 -1.52
CA LEU A 205 -5.54 -18.12 -2.45
C LEU A 205 -4.17 -17.98 -1.79
N ALA A 206 -4.12 -17.53 -0.53
CA ALA A 206 -2.87 -17.21 0.14
C ALA A 206 -1.90 -18.41 0.15
N THR A 207 -0.64 -18.12 -0.16
CA THR A 207 0.48 -19.06 -0.07
C THR A 207 1.50 -18.58 0.97
N GLU A 208 2.25 -19.52 1.54
CA GLU A 208 3.31 -19.23 2.50
C GLU A 208 4.52 -18.64 1.76
N LEU A 209 4.98 -17.47 2.21
CA LEU A 209 6.16 -16.80 1.66
C LEU A 209 7.16 -16.53 2.77
N ILE A 210 8.44 -16.79 2.51
CA ILE A 210 9.53 -16.56 3.47
C ILE A 210 10.56 -15.66 2.80
N SER A 211 10.80 -14.48 3.39
CA SER A 211 11.79 -13.52 2.92
C SER A 211 12.26 -12.63 4.05
N ALA A 212 13.48 -12.10 3.96
CA ALA A 212 13.98 -11.06 4.87
C ALA A 212 13.24 -9.72 4.72
N THR A 213 12.48 -9.55 3.63
CA THR A 213 11.64 -8.36 3.37
C THR A 213 10.19 -8.53 3.84
N LEU A 214 9.88 -9.66 4.48
CA LEU A 214 8.58 -9.98 5.08
C LEU A 214 8.76 -10.21 6.59
N PRO A 215 7.73 -9.94 7.42
CA PRO A 215 7.77 -10.29 8.83
C PRO A 215 7.90 -11.82 9.00
N ALA A 216 8.50 -12.25 10.11
CA ALA A 216 8.53 -13.68 10.43
C ALA A 216 7.10 -14.18 10.63
N GLY A 217 6.75 -15.27 9.93
CA GLY A 217 5.45 -15.96 10.08
C GLY A 217 5.32 -16.78 11.35
#